data_AF-A0A4S4MZB7-F1
#
_entry.id   AF-A0A4S4MZB7-F1
#
_cell.length_a   1.000
_cell.length_b   1.000
_cell.length_c   1.000
_cell.angle_alpha   90.00
_cell.angle_beta   90.00
_cell.angle_gamma   90.00
#
_symmetry.space_group_name_H-M   'P 1'
#
loop_
_entity.id
_entity.type
_entity.pdbx_description
1 polymer ?
#
loop_
_entity_poly.entity_id
_entity_poly.type
_entity_poly.pdbx_seq_one_letter_code
_entity_poly.pdbx_strand_id
1 'polypeptide(L)'
;MVLKPRLRGYASTSAPAKRVGWDTVNHLIQQKPAYAKLPDRSVLSVAGPGVGQFLDGLISGKMPEDSARAHFYSVFLNAKGRILYDVFLHSNAAAESEPGYLIEYDARPSEAPPLLQMLKRHLLRSKIKVRDLSENYDVWTMWSPHLTNPGENLWEYHPTGVIEPAFALDNTHRWGTQPMPFVDSRAVGMGTRALVPKSSPNTLVLADDVAEVTAEDYRLHRYLNGVPEGVDDLPPMHAFPINSSLDIMGAQRAVIWGRNISRERDT
;
A
#
# COMPACT_ATOMS: atom_id res chain seq x y z
N MET A 1 36.96 22.00 53.57
CA MET A 1 36.28 22.72 52.47
C MET A 1 36.59 21.97 51.18
N VAL A 2 35.69 21.07 50.75
CA VAL A 2 35.86 20.25 49.54
C VAL A 2 34.61 20.45 48.69
N LEU A 3 34.79 21.11 47.54
CA LEU A 3 33.75 21.38 46.56
C LEU A 3 33.49 20.12 45.73
N LYS A 4 32.26 19.60 45.73
CA LYS A 4 31.79 18.60 44.76
C LYS A 4 31.13 19.31 43.57
N PRO A 5 31.38 18.90 42.31
CA PRO A 5 30.70 19.48 41.15
C PRO A 5 29.27 18.94 41.05
N ARG A 6 28.29 19.84 40.86
CA ARG A 6 26.91 19.51 40.48
C ARG A 6 26.86 19.25 38.97
N LEU A 7 26.69 18.00 38.56
CA LEU A 7 26.29 17.66 37.19
C LEU A 7 24.79 17.94 37.04
N ARG A 8 24.45 18.85 36.14
CA ARG A 8 23.08 19.20 35.75
C ARG A 8 22.60 18.15 34.76
N GLY A 9 21.81 17.18 35.22
CA GLY A 9 21.18 16.19 34.36
C GLY A 9 20.16 16.86 33.42
N TYR A 10 20.38 16.74 32.11
CA TYR A 10 19.34 17.02 31.12
C TYR A 10 18.32 15.88 31.19
N ALA A 11 17.12 16.17 31.68
CA ALA A 11 15.99 15.25 31.57
C ALA A 11 15.51 15.25 30.11
N SER A 12 15.78 14.17 29.37
CA SER A 12 15.12 13.93 28.09
C SER A 12 13.70 13.47 28.37
N THR A 13 12.71 14.33 28.10
CA THR A 13 11.30 13.95 28.06
C THR A 13 11.04 13.15 26.78
N SER A 14 11.39 11.87 26.77
CA SER A 14 10.80 10.91 25.82
C SER A 14 9.52 10.36 26.43
N ALA A 15 8.41 10.47 25.71
CA ALA A 15 7.16 9.81 26.08
C ALA A 15 7.42 8.29 26.18
N PRO A 16 6.89 7.60 27.21
CA PRO A 16 7.10 6.16 27.36
C PRO A 16 6.44 5.43 26.19
N ALA A 17 7.23 4.65 25.44
CA ALA A 17 6.71 3.70 24.47
C ALA A 17 5.71 2.78 25.20
N LYS A 18 4.44 2.79 24.77
CA LYS A 18 3.42 1.90 25.31
C LYS A 18 3.91 0.46 25.10
N ARG A 19 4.07 -0.30 26.19
CA ARG A 19 4.39 -1.73 26.09
C ARG A 19 3.26 -2.43 25.35
N VAL A 20 3.59 -3.10 24.25
CA VAL A 20 2.67 -4.03 23.58
C VAL A 20 2.28 -5.09 24.60
N GLY A 21 0.98 -5.21 24.89
CA GLY A 21 0.46 -6.17 25.87
C GLY A 21 0.47 -7.59 25.32
N TRP A 22 0.62 -8.59 26.19
CA TRP A 22 0.50 -10.01 25.80
C TRP A 22 -0.85 -10.33 25.14
N ASP A 23 -1.91 -9.60 25.48
CA ASP A 23 -3.24 -9.76 24.88
C ASP A 23 -3.28 -9.36 23.40
N THR A 24 -2.53 -8.32 22.99
CA THR A 24 -2.34 -7.95 21.59
C THR A 24 -1.69 -9.07 20.81
N VAL A 25 -0.57 -9.57 21.33
CA VAL A 25 0.21 -10.64 20.68
C VAL A 25 -0.65 -11.91 20.59
N ASN A 26 -1.40 -12.23 21.65
CA ASN A 26 -2.34 -13.33 21.64
C ASN A 26 -3.46 -13.13 20.62
N HIS A 27 -4.00 -11.92 20.42
CA HIS A 27 -5.03 -11.67 19.40
C HIS A 27 -4.50 -11.92 17.98
N LEU A 28 -3.27 -11.46 17.70
CA LEU A 28 -2.59 -11.68 16.41
C LEU A 28 -2.25 -13.16 16.19
N ILE A 29 -1.77 -13.85 17.22
CA ILE A 29 -1.45 -15.29 17.18
C ILE A 29 -2.71 -16.15 17.09
N GLN A 30 -3.79 -15.78 17.80
CA GLN A 30 -5.08 -16.47 17.76
C GLN A 30 -5.82 -16.24 16.45
N GLN A 31 -5.29 -15.35 15.60
CA GLN A 31 -5.84 -14.98 14.32
C GLN A 31 -7.35 -14.69 14.45
N LYS A 32 -7.69 -13.54 15.05
CA LYS A 32 -9.08 -13.03 15.02
C LYS A 32 -9.23 -11.99 13.91
N PRO A 33 -10.42 -11.87 13.30
CA PRO A 33 -10.70 -10.76 12.39
C PRO A 33 -10.49 -9.43 13.09
N ALA A 34 -9.69 -8.55 12.49
CA ALA A 34 -9.33 -7.27 13.07
C ALA A 34 -9.30 -6.18 12.00
N TYR A 35 -9.52 -4.94 12.42
CA TYR A 35 -9.37 -3.77 11.56
C TYR A 35 -8.68 -2.63 12.31
N ALA A 36 -7.90 -1.83 11.58
CA ALA A 36 -7.13 -0.73 12.15
C ALA A 36 -7.16 0.49 11.24
N LYS A 37 -7.22 1.67 11.86
CA LYS A 37 -6.97 2.95 11.18
C LYS A 37 -5.47 3.15 11.02
N LEU A 38 -5.04 3.63 9.85
CA LEU A 38 -3.64 3.91 9.55
C LEU A 38 -3.38 5.42 9.55
N PRO A 39 -2.93 6.01 10.67
CA PRO A 39 -2.81 7.46 10.82
C PRO A 39 -1.66 8.06 10.01
N ASP A 40 -0.64 7.27 9.69
CA ASP A 40 0.55 7.73 8.95
C ASP A 40 0.31 7.77 7.44
N ARG A 41 -0.80 7.19 6.96
CA ARG A 41 -1.14 7.12 5.54
C ARG A 41 -1.99 8.32 5.13
N SER A 42 -1.65 8.91 4.00
CA SER A 42 -2.33 10.05 3.40
C SER A 42 -2.72 9.76 1.96
N VAL A 43 -3.58 10.60 1.38
CA VAL A 43 -4.20 10.33 0.08
C VAL A 43 -4.05 11.54 -0.84
N LEU A 44 -3.47 11.32 -2.02
CA LEU A 44 -3.47 12.30 -3.11
C LEU A 44 -4.40 11.84 -4.23
N SER A 45 -5.14 12.75 -4.84
CA SER A 45 -5.83 12.50 -6.10
C SER A 45 -4.97 12.95 -7.27
N VAL A 46 -4.86 12.08 -8.28
CA VAL A 46 -4.27 12.38 -9.58
C VAL A 46 -5.29 12.04 -10.65
N ALA A 47 -5.83 13.05 -11.34
CA ALA A 47 -6.88 12.88 -12.33
C ALA A 47 -6.66 13.74 -13.56
N GLY A 48 -7.03 13.22 -14.73
CA GLY A 48 -6.99 13.95 -15.99
C GLY A 48 -6.56 13.07 -17.17
N PRO A 49 -6.60 13.62 -18.39
CA PRO A 49 -6.24 12.87 -19.59
C PRO A 49 -4.75 12.48 -19.55
N GLY A 50 -4.46 11.21 -19.84
CA GLY A 50 -3.08 10.68 -19.88
C GLY A 50 -2.49 10.32 -18.51
N VAL A 51 -3.30 10.22 -17.44
CA VAL A 51 -2.80 9.84 -16.10
C VAL A 51 -2.06 8.51 -16.10
N GLY A 52 -2.49 7.53 -16.90
CA GLY A 52 -1.81 6.24 -17.03
C GLY A 52 -0.36 6.41 -17.50
N GLN A 53 -0.14 7.08 -18.62
CA GLN A 53 1.20 7.33 -19.16
C GLN A 53 2.07 8.16 -18.20
N PHE A 54 1.47 9.14 -17.52
CA PHE A 54 2.16 9.95 -16.53
C PHE A 54 2.66 9.13 -15.33
N LEU A 55 1.80 8.26 -14.78
CA LEU A 55 2.16 7.41 -13.65
C LEU A 55 3.17 6.34 -14.07
N ASP A 56 2.98 5.70 -15.23
CA ASP A 56 3.88 4.67 -15.79
C ASP A 56 5.33 5.15 -15.91
N GLY A 57 5.55 6.45 -16.14
CA GLY A 57 6.88 7.05 -16.20
C GLY A 57 7.53 7.36 -14.84
N LEU A 58 6.80 7.22 -13.72
CA LEU A 58 7.26 7.61 -12.38
C LEU A 58 7.29 6.45 -11.37
N ILE A 59 6.40 5.48 -11.52
CA ILE A 59 6.31 4.32 -10.64
C ILE A 59 7.17 3.15 -11.19
N SER A 60 7.47 2.16 -10.36
CA SER A 60 8.24 0.98 -10.77
C SER A 60 7.43 -0.08 -11.51
N GLY A 61 6.12 -0.14 -11.26
CA GLY A 61 5.22 -1.13 -11.85
C GLY A 61 4.55 -0.59 -13.10
N LYS A 62 4.24 -1.44 -14.07
CA LYS A 62 3.49 -0.99 -15.24
C LYS A 62 2.00 -0.81 -14.90
N MET A 63 1.43 0.29 -15.39
CA MET A 63 -0.01 0.51 -15.30
C MET A 63 -0.79 -0.63 -15.96
N PRO A 64 -1.85 -1.16 -15.35
CA PRO A 64 -2.75 -2.13 -15.98
C PRO A 64 -3.31 -1.57 -17.29
N GLU A 65 -3.44 -2.40 -18.33
CA GLU A 65 -4.01 -1.95 -19.62
C GLU A 65 -5.46 -1.46 -19.45
N ASP A 66 -6.23 -2.09 -18.56
CA ASP A 66 -7.51 -1.60 -18.07
C ASP A 66 -7.33 -0.57 -16.94
N SER A 67 -6.51 0.45 -17.23
CA SER A 67 -6.08 1.53 -16.32
C SER A 67 -7.22 2.39 -15.75
N ALA A 68 -8.47 2.07 -16.05
CA ALA A 68 -9.63 2.74 -15.48
C ALA A 68 -10.21 2.00 -14.26
N ARG A 69 -9.77 0.76 -13.95
CA ARG A 69 -10.53 -0.09 -13.00
C ARG A 69 -9.69 -0.83 -11.97
N ALA A 70 -8.39 -1.01 -12.19
CA ALA A 70 -7.57 -1.83 -11.31
C ALA A 70 -6.88 -1.00 -10.21
N HIS A 71 -7.03 -1.42 -8.95
CA HIS A 71 -6.13 -1.01 -7.87
C HIS A 71 -4.79 -1.73 -8.03
N PHE A 72 -3.69 -1.22 -7.47
CA PHE A 72 -2.44 -1.98 -7.36
C PHE A 72 -1.43 -1.31 -6.43
N TYR A 73 -0.45 -2.08 -5.97
CA TYR A 73 0.70 -1.61 -5.20
C TYR A 73 1.88 -1.27 -6.11
N SER A 74 2.60 -0.19 -5.81
CA SER A 74 3.83 0.16 -6.52
C SER A 74 4.74 1.04 -5.64
N VAL A 75 5.88 1.46 -6.21
CA VAL A 75 6.77 2.41 -5.55
C VAL A 75 7.21 3.51 -6.50
N PHE A 76 7.42 4.71 -5.96
CA PHE A 76 8.15 5.78 -6.64
C PHE A 76 9.65 5.59 -6.41
N LEU A 77 10.44 5.72 -7.47
CA LEU A 77 11.89 5.57 -7.41
C LEU A 77 12.58 6.89 -7.76
N ASN A 78 13.78 7.08 -7.21
CA ASN A 78 14.69 8.10 -7.70
C ASN A 78 15.44 7.63 -8.95
N ALA A 79 16.18 8.53 -9.59
CA ALA A 79 16.98 8.22 -10.79
C ALA A 79 18.08 7.16 -10.57
N LYS A 80 18.40 6.82 -9.31
CA LYS A 80 19.38 5.78 -8.94
C LYS A 80 18.70 4.44 -8.58
N GLY A 81 17.38 4.33 -8.77
CA GLY A 81 16.61 3.12 -8.47
C GLY A 81 16.30 2.89 -6.99
N ARG A 82 16.46 3.89 -6.13
CA ARG A 82 16.11 3.79 -4.70
C ARG A 82 14.70 4.26 -4.44
N ILE A 83 14.03 3.62 -3.47
CA ILE A 83 12.65 3.89 -3.09
C ILE A 83 12.54 5.32 -2.54
N LEU A 84 11.53 6.05 -3.00
CA LEU A 84 11.09 7.33 -2.44
C LEU A 84 9.83 7.14 -1.59
N TYR A 85 8.85 6.43 -2.14
CA TYR A 85 7.56 6.18 -1.49
C TYR A 85 7.02 4.81 -1.92
N ASP A 86 6.49 4.06 -0.96
CA ASP A 86 5.60 2.94 -1.21
C ASP A 86 4.15 3.41 -1.30
N VAL A 87 3.44 2.95 -2.33
CA VAL A 87 2.13 3.49 -2.65
C VAL A 87 1.12 2.42 -3.05
N PHE A 88 -0.12 2.62 -2.61
CA PHE A 88 -1.27 1.94 -3.21
C PHE A 88 -1.99 2.92 -4.12
N LEU A 89 -2.20 2.49 -5.36
CA LEU A 89 -2.96 3.22 -6.34
C LEU A 89 -4.36 2.64 -6.36
N HIS A 90 -5.32 3.46 -5.94
CA HIS A 90 -6.73 3.12 -5.94
C HIS A 90 -7.38 3.70 -7.21
N SER A 91 -7.95 2.86 -8.05
CA SER A 91 -8.73 3.31 -9.20
C SER A 91 -9.96 4.08 -8.72
N ASN A 92 -10.14 5.29 -9.25
CA ASN A 92 -11.34 6.09 -9.03
C ASN A 92 -12.33 5.92 -10.19
N ALA A 93 -12.73 4.68 -10.45
CA ALA A 93 -13.66 4.32 -11.53
C ALA A 93 -15.04 5.03 -11.43
N ALA A 94 -15.39 5.56 -10.25
CA ALA A 94 -16.64 6.30 -10.01
C ALA A 94 -16.62 7.75 -10.55
N ALA A 95 -15.45 8.28 -10.93
CA ALA A 95 -15.35 9.59 -11.57
C ALA A 95 -15.64 9.46 -13.08
N GLU A 96 -16.91 9.44 -13.47
CA GLU A 96 -17.40 9.19 -14.84
C GLU A 96 -16.82 10.12 -15.93
N SER A 97 -16.20 11.25 -15.59
CA SER A 97 -15.76 12.26 -16.56
C SER A 97 -14.29 12.18 -16.98
N GLU A 98 -13.36 11.69 -16.16
CA GLU A 98 -11.92 11.61 -16.48
C GLU A 98 -11.23 10.47 -15.69
N PRO A 99 -10.31 9.70 -16.31
CA PRO A 99 -9.56 8.67 -15.60
C PRO A 99 -8.71 9.28 -14.48
N GLY A 100 -8.69 8.63 -13.33
CA GLY A 100 -7.95 9.12 -12.16
C GLY A 100 -7.70 8.05 -11.11
N TYR A 101 -6.70 8.33 -10.27
CA TYR A 101 -6.26 7.47 -9.18
C TYR A 101 -6.20 8.24 -7.88
N LEU A 102 -6.50 7.55 -6.78
CA LEU A 102 -6.13 8.00 -5.44
C LEU A 102 -4.85 7.26 -5.04
N ILE A 103 -3.82 8.01 -4.67
CA ILE A 103 -2.52 7.50 -4.26
C ILE A 103 -2.47 7.55 -2.74
N GLU A 104 -2.48 6.38 -2.12
CA GLU A 104 -2.21 6.21 -0.70
C GLU A 104 -0.71 6.06 -0.47
N TYR A 105 -0.14 6.85 0.44
CA TYR A 105 1.30 6.88 0.72
C TYR A 105 1.59 7.25 2.18
N ASP A 106 2.79 6.97 2.67
CA ASP A 106 3.25 7.44 3.99
C ASP A 106 3.61 8.94 3.95
N ALA A 107 2.92 9.73 4.76
CA ALA A 107 3.05 11.19 4.79
C ALA A 107 4.11 11.70 5.77
N ARG A 108 4.70 10.81 6.56
CA ARG A 108 5.66 11.20 7.59
C ARG A 108 6.87 11.87 6.92
N PRO A 109 7.43 12.94 7.54
CA PRO A 109 8.60 13.60 7.01
C PRO A 109 9.77 12.62 6.82
N SER A 110 10.42 12.69 5.66
CA SER A 110 11.56 11.84 5.31
C SER A 110 12.58 12.60 4.45
N GLU A 111 13.67 11.93 4.06
CA GLU A 111 14.66 12.49 3.14
C GLU A 111 14.12 12.69 1.71
N ALA A 112 13.01 12.04 1.35
CA ALA A 112 12.40 12.21 0.04
C ALA A 112 11.69 13.57 -0.08
N PRO A 113 11.76 14.22 -1.27
CA PRO A 113 10.96 15.41 -1.53
C PRO A 113 9.47 15.12 -1.38
N PRO A 114 8.66 16.01 -0.78
CA PRO A 114 7.23 15.79 -0.59
C PRO A 114 6.52 15.33 -1.87
N LEU A 115 5.81 14.20 -1.80
CA LEU A 115 5.23 13.54 -2.99
C LEU A 115 4.39 14.49 -3.85
N LEU A 116 3.54 15.32 -3.24
CA LEU A 116 2.73 16.31 -3.96
C LEU A 116 3.58 17.30 -4.79
N GLN A 117 4.68 17.80 -4.21
CA GLN A 117 5.58 18.73 -4.90
C GLN A 117 6.36 18.02 -6.01
N MET A 118 6.79 16.79 -5.75
CA MET A 118 7.44 15.94 -6.74
C MET A 118 6.52 15.71 -7.94
N LEU A 119 5.28 15.27 -7.73
CA LEU A 119 4.32 15.04 -8.81
C LEU A 119 4.08 16.33 -9.61
N LYS A 120 3.86 17.47 -8.94
CA LYS A 120 3.65 18.77 -9.61
C LYS A 120 4.81 19.19 -10.51
N ARG A 121 6.06 18.87 -10.13
CA ARG A 121 7.25 19.15 -10.96
C ARG A 121 7.26 18.36 -12.27
N HIS A 122 6.67 17.16 -12.28
CA HIS A 122 6.63 16.27 -13.44
C HIS A 122 5.44 16.51 -14.37
N LEU A 123 4.49 17.39 -14.04
CA LEU A 123 3.27 17.69 -14.82
C LEU A 123 3.52 18.52 -16.10
N LEU A 124 4.66 18.34 -16.79
CA LEU A 124 5.10 19.17 -17.91
C LEU A 124 4.01 19.40 -18.98
N ARG A 125 3.26 20.51 -18.85
CA ARG A 125 2.11 20.90 -19.70
C ARG A 125 0.96 19.89 -19.76
N SER A 126 0.97 18.84 -18.94
CA SER A 126 -0.13 17.88 -18.90
C SER A 126 -1.36 18.53 -18.28
N LYS A 127 -2.56 18.16 -18.74
CA LYS A 127 -3.83 18.63 -18.18
C LYS A 127 -4.21 17.87 -16.90
N ILE A 128 -3.26 17.20 -16.26
CA ILE A 128 -3.46 16.36 -15.09
C ILE A 128 -3.48 17.25 -13.84
N LYS A 129 -4.47 17.01 -12.97
CA LYS A 129 -4.66 17.71 -11.71
C LYS A 129 -4.21 16.80 -10.57
N VAL A 130 -3.38 17.34 -9.69
CA VAL A 130 -2.94 16.67 -8.45
C VAL A 130 -3.47 17.46 -7.26
N ARG A 131 -4.22 16.80 -6.37
CA ARG A 131 -4.85 17.40 -5.18
C ARG A 131 -4.54 16.56 -3.95
N ASP A 132 -4.37 17.23 -2.82
CA ASP A 132 -4.32 16.56 -1.52
C ASP A 132 -5.74 16.30 -1.04
N LEU A 133 -6.04 15.06 -0.67
CA LEU A 133 -7.34 14.61 -0.15
C LEU A 133 -7.19 13.93 1.22
N SER A 134 -6.07 14.14 1.91
CA SER A 134 -5.79 13.56 3.23
C SER A 134 -6.75 14.06 4.31
N GLU A 135 -7.34 15.24 4.11
CA GLU A 135 -8.41 15.74 4.96
C GLU A 135 -9.78 15.08 4.66
N ASN A 136 -9.98 14.56 3.45
CA ASN A 136 -11.24 13.99 2.99
C ASN A 136 -11.38 12.49 3.26
N TYR A 137 -10.27 11.75 3.34
CA TYR A 137 -10.26 10.29 3.49
C TYR A 137 -9.48 9.86 4.72
N ASP A 138 -9.95 8.79 5.35
CA ASP A 138 -9.20 7.98 6.30
C ASP A 138 -8.82 6.64 5.66
N VAL A 139 -7.61 6.17 5.93
CA VAL A 139 -7.12 4.88 5.45
C VAL A 139 -7.33 3.83 6.53
N TRP A 140 -7.98 2.74 6.16
CA TRP A 140 -8.27 1.60 7.03
C TRP A 140 -7.76 0.32 6.40
N THR A 141 -7.42 -0.64 7.24
CA THR A 141 -7.10 -2.01 6.83
C THR A 141 -7.88 -2.99 7.70
N MET A 142 -8.28 -4.10 7.11
CA MET A 142 -8.99 -5.19 7.78
C MET A 142 -8.34 -6.50 7.37
N TRP A 143 -8.03 -7.36 8.32
CA TRP A 143 -7.47 -8.67 8.05
C TRP A 143 -8.19 -9.72 8.87
N SER A 144 -8.29 -10.91 8.31
CA SER A 144 -8.91 -12.04 8.98
C SER A 144 -8.23 -13.32 8.47
N PRO A 145 -8.05 -14.29 9.36
CA PRO A 145 -7.44 -15.58 9.00
C PRO A 145 -8.28 -16.34 7.99
N HIS A 146 -9.59 -16.12 8.00
CA HIS A 146 -10.56 -16.83 7.18
C HIS A 146 -10.88 -16.07 5.89
N LEU A 147 -10.46 -14.81 5.76
CA LEU A 147 -10.65 -14.01 4.53
C LEU A 147 -9.62 -14.31 3.45
N THR A 148 -8.56 -15.05 3.77
CA THR A 148 -7.59 -15.54 2.79
C THR A 148 -7.54 -17.06 2.83
N ASN A 149 -8.43 -17.71 2.09
CA ASN A 149 -8.17 -19.05 1.58
C ASN A 149 -7.63 -18.87 0.15
N PRO A 150 -6.30 -18.83 -0.07
CA PRO A 150 -5.79 -19.04 -1.42
C PRO A 150 -6.22 -20.44 -1.84
N GLY A 151 -6.71 -20.59 -3.07
CA GLY A 151 -6.86 -21.92 -3.67
C GLY A 151 -5.54 -22.70 -3.62
N GLU A 152 -5.60 -24.02 -3.75
CA GLU A 152 -4.53 -24.99 -3.44
C GLU A 152 -3.19 -24.86 -4.22
N ASN A 153 -2.94 -23.78 -4.96
CA ASN A 153 -1.66 -23.46 -5.58
C ASN A 153 -1.21 -22.05 -5.19
N LEU A 154 -0.44 -21.93 -4.10
CA LEU A 154 -0.08 -20.67 -3.44
C LEU A 154 0.89 -19.78 -4.23
N TRP A 155 1.49 -20.26 -5.33
CA TRP A 155 2.57 -19.59 -6.03
C TRP A 155 2.41 -19.68 -7.54
N GLU A 156 2.43 -18.54 -8.22
CA GLU A 156 2.45 -18.43 -9.68
C GLU A 156 3.86 -18.14 -10.16
N TYR A 157 4.33 -18.94 -11.12
CA TYR A 157 5.61 -18.72 -11.78
C TYR A 157 5.42 -17.72 -12.93
N HIS A 158 6.01 -16.53 -12.80
CA HIS A 158 5.97 -15.53 -13.86
C HIS A 158 7.07 -15.81 -14.89
N PRO A 159 6.83 -15.61 -16.21
CA PRO A 159 7.86 -15.88 -17.21
C PRO A 159 9.08 -14.93 -17.16
N THR A 160 9.07 -13.90 -16.30
CA THR A 160 10.28 -13.13 -15.93
C THR A 160 11.15 -13.83 -14.87
N GLY A 161 10.77 -15.02 -14.42
CA GLY A 161 11.47 -15.78 -13.38
C GLY A 161 11.10 -15.39 -11.95
N VAL A 162 10.14 -14.48 -11.77
CA VAL A 162 9.63 -14.08 -10.45
C VAL A 162 8.56 -15.09 -10.01
N ILE A 163 8.62 -15.52 -8.75
CA ILE A 163 7.60 -16.35 -8.11
C ILE A 163 6.76 -15.44 -7.23
N GLU A 164 5.47 -15.31 -7.54
CA GLU A 164 4.55 -14.44 -6.80
C GLU A 164 3.45 -15.27 -6.15
N PRO A 165 2.85 -14.80 -5.03
CA PRO A 165 1.73 -15.50 -4.43
C PRO A 165 0.54 -15.52 -5.40
N ALA A 166 -0.09 -16.67 -5.56
CA ALA A 166 -1.30 -16.81 -6.35
C ALA A 166 -2.49 -16.29 -5.54
N PHE A 167 -3.18 -15.27 -6.05
CA PHE A 167 -4.41 -14.79 -5.46
C PHE A 167 -5.56 -15.36 -6.28
N ALA A 168 -6.33 -16.28 -5.68
CA ALA A 168 -7.55 -16.83 -6.28
C ALA A 168 -8.65 -15.75 -6.29
N LEU A 169 -8.49 -14.78 -7.19
CA LEU A 169 -9.52 -13.81 -7.50
C LEU A 169 -10.25 -14.31 -8.76
N ASP A 170 -11.55 -14.07 -8.79
CA ASP A 170 -12.53 -14.45 -9.80
C ASP A 170 -12.23 -13.85 -11.19
N ASN A 171 -11.11 -14.23 -11.82
CA ASN A 171 -10.62 -13.66 -13.09
C ASN A 171 -10.50 -12.12 -13.10
N THR A 172 -10.68 -11.44 -11.96
CA THR A 172 -10.50 -10.01 -11.79
C THR A 172 -9.04 -9.70 -11.44
N HIS A 173 -8.60 -8.46 -11.68
CA HIS A 173 -7.24 -8.03 -11.39
C HIS A 173 -6.81 -8.40 -9.96
N ARG A 174 -5.54 -8.78 -9.72
CA ARG A 174 -5.08 -9.35 -8.44
C ARG A 174 -5.28 -8.48 -7.20
N TRP A 175 -5.59 -7.20 -7.38
CA TRP A 175 -5.84 -6.22 -6.31
C TRP A 175 -7.31 -5.76 -6.27
N GLY A 176 -8.17 -6.38 -7.10
CA GLY A 176 -9.56 -6.02 -7.30
C GLY A 176 -9.78 -4.96 -8.39
N THR A 177 -10.98 -4.97 -8.98
CA THR A 177 -11.46 -3.97 -9.94
C THR A 177 -12.71 -3.20 -9.46
N GLN A 178 -13.26 -3.60 -8.31
CA GLN A 178 -14.44 -2.96 -7.73
C GLN A 178 -14.03 -1.72 -6.93
N PRO A 179 -14.86 -0.67 -6.89
CA PRO A 179 -14.62 0.47 -6.02
C PRO A 179 -14.76 0.02 -4.56
N MET A 180 -13.63 -0.09 -3.88
CA MET A 180 -13.41 -0.20 -2.42
C MET A 180 -14.37 -1.08 -1.60
N PRO A 181 -13.88 -2.00 -0.76
CA PRO A 181 -12.48 -2.22 -0.35
C PRO A 181 -11.64 -3.00 -1.38
N PHE A 182 -10.33 -2.76 -1.41
CA PHE A 182 -9.38 -3.47 -2.28
C PHE A 182 -8.66 -4.58 -1.49
N VAL A 183 -8.26 -5.66 -2.15
CA VAL A 183 -7.52 -6.78 -1.51
C VAL A 183 -6.03 -6.46 -1.46
N ASP A 184 -5.43 -6.50 -0.27
CA ASP A 184 -3.99 -6.33 -0.10
C ASP A 184 -3.26 -7.63 -0.47
N SER A 185 -2.79 -7.66 -1.71
CA SER A 185 -2.15 -8.81 -2.33
C SER A 185 -0.62 -8.78 -2.24
N ARG A 186 -0.04 -8.09 -1.24
CA ARG A 186 1.41 -8.13 -0.99
C ARG A 186 1.86 -9.47 -0.41
N ALA A 187 1.04 -10.05 0.46
CA ALA A 187 1.24 -11.37 1.04
C ALA A 187 -0.12 -11.99 1.40
N VAL A 188 -0.15 -13.32 1.53
CA VAL A 188 -1.32 -14.04 2.03
C VAL A 188 -1.62 -13.57 3.46
N GLY A 189 -2.90 -13.34 3.80
CA GLY A 189 -3.31 -12.89 5.12
C GLY A 189 -3.22 -11.38 5.37
N MET A 190 -2.82 -10.58 4.39
CA MET A 190 -2.78 -9.12 4.51
C MET A 190 -4.17 -8.46 4.49
N GLY A 191 -5.20 -9.20 4.05
CA GLY A 191 -6.58 -8.80 4.13
C GLY A 191 -6.98 -7.77 3.07
N THR A 192 -7.74 -6.77 3.47
CA THR A 192 -8.24 -5.69 2.62
C THR A 192 -7.86 -4.32 3.16
N ARG A 193 -7.92 -3.35 2.26
CA ARG A 193 -7.65 -1.94 2.50
C ARG A 193 -8.83 -1.12 2.01
N ALA A 194 -9.17 -0.10 2.79
CA ALA A 194 -10.31 0.76 2.55
C ALA A 194 -9.94 2.24 2.68
N LEU A 195 -10.42 3.06 1.74
CA LEU A 195 -10.42 4.51 1.82
C LEU A 195 -11.83 4.92 2.22
N VAL A 196 -11.99 5.44 3.42
CA VAL A 196 -13.28 5.83 3.98
C VAL A 196 -13.40 7.36 3.92
N PRO A 197 -14.39 7.93 3.21
CA PRO A 197 -14.62 9.35 3.23
C PRO A 197 -15.00 9.82 4.64
N LYS A 198 -14.34 10.84 5.15
CA LYS A 198 -14.65 11.41 6.48
C LYS A 198 -16.05 12.03 6.56
N SER A 199 -16.62 12.38 5.41
CA SER A 199 -18.02 12.83 5.30
C SER A 199 -19.04 11.72 5.55
N SER A 200 -18.64 10.46 5.40
CA SER A 200 -19.50 9.29 5.55
C SER A 200 -18.75 8.15 6.25
N PRO A 201 -18.49 8.25 7.57
CA PRO A 201 -17.69 7.25 8.30
C PRO A 201 -18.35 5.87 8.35
N ASN A 202 -19.68 5.78 8.17
CA ASN A 202 -20.44 4.52 8.21
C ASN A 202 -20.38 3.70 6.90
N THR A 203 -19.45 3.99 6.00
CA THR A 203 -19.31 3.23 4.75
C THR A 203 -18.79 1.80 4.99
N LEU A 204 -18.12 1.55 6.12
CA LEU A 204 -17.69 0.20 6.50
C LEU A 204 -18.76 -0.49 7.34
N VAL A 205 -19.46 -1.46 6.75
CA VAL A 205 -20.30 -2.40 7.50
C VAL A 205 -19.39 -3.55 7.95
N LEU A 206 -19.05 -3.56 9.23
CA LEU A 206 -18.24 -4.61 9.84
C LEU A 206 -19.16 -5.61 10.54
N ALA A 207 -18.80 -6.90 10.49
CA ALA A 207 -19.46 -7.92 11.29
C ALA A 207 -19.14 -7.73 12.78
N ASP A 208 -20.04 -8.18 13.65
CA ASP A 208 -19.94 -8.00 15.11
C ASP A 208 -18.69 -8.67 15.73
N ASP A 209 -18.06 -9.59 15.02
CA ASP A 209 -16.88 -10.35 15.46
C ASP A 209 -15.53 -9.74 15.04
N VAL A 210 -15.54 -8.61 14.33
CA VAL A 210 -14.31 -7.91 13.90
C VAL A 210 -13.88 -6.89 14.95
N ALA A 211 -12.68 -7.09 15.52
CA ALA A 211 -12.16 -6.21 16.57
C ALA A 211 -11.48 -4.95 16.00
N GLU A 212 -11.81 -3.77 16.54
CA GLU A 212 -11.01 -2.57 16.29
C GLU A 212 -9.71 -2.67 17.06
N VAL A 213 -8.59 -2.54 16.36
CA VAL A 213 -7.24 -2.61 16.93
C VAL A 213 -6.41 -1.40 16.51
N THR A 214 -5.26 -1.22 17.14
CA THR A 214 -4.39 -0.07 16.88
C THR A 214 -3.56 -0.24 15.61
N ALA A 215 -3.04 0.87 15.08
CA ALA A 215 -2.08 0.86 13.98
C ALA A 215 -0.82 0.03 14.32
N GLU A 216 -0.46 -0.08 15.60
CA GLU A 216 0.68 -0.87 16.03
C GLU A 216 0.43 -2.37 16.00
N ASP A 217 -0.81 -2.79 16.28
CA ASP A 217 -1.21 -4.19 16.14
C ASP A 217 -1.14 -4.61 14.66
N TYR A 218 -1.53 -3.70 13.76
CA TYR A 218 -1.34 -3.90 12.32
C TYR A 218 0.14 -3.95 11.91
N ARG A 219 0.99 -3.11 12.50
CA ARG A 219 2.44 -3.16 12.25
C ARG A 219 3.05 -4.49 12.69
N LEU A 220 2.62 -5.03 13.82
CA LEU A 220 3.03 -6.38 14.26
C LEU A 220 2.53 -7.47 13.30
N HIS A 221 1.29 -7.38 12.82
CA HIS A 221 0.76 -8.28 11.79
C HIS A 221 1.64 -8.26 10.53
N ARG A 222 2.03 -7.08 10.06
CA ARG A 222 2.97 -6.92 8.94
C ARG A 222 4.32 -7.57 9.20
N TYR A 223 4.89 -7.37 10.38
CA TYR A 223 6.18 -7.97 10.75
C TYR A 223 6.13 -9.50 10.80
N LEU A 224 5.03 -10.08 11.29
CA LEU A 224 4.83 -11.53 11.27
C LEU A 224 4.71 -12.10 9.84
N ASN A 225 4.17 -11.32 8.91
CA ASN A 225 4.04 -11.69 7.50
C ASN A 225 5.24 -11.26 6.63
N GLY A 226 6.25 -10.59 7.20
CA GLY A 226 7.41 -10.10 6.47
C GLY A 226 7.08 -9.02 5.42
N VAL A 227 6.05 -8.20 5.65
CA VAL A 227 5.61 -7.15 4.71
C VAL A 227 6.09 -5.76 5.16
N PRO A 228 7.07 -5.15 4.47
CA PRO A 228 7.54 -3.81 4.78
C PRO A 228 6.52 -2.76 4.32
N GLU A 229 6.37 -1.68 5.09
CA GLU A 229 5.52 -0.55 4.74
C GLU A 229 6.00 0.75 5.38
N GLY A 230 5.96 1.84 4.62
CA GLY A 230 6.28 3.17 5.12
C GLY A 230 7.77 3.42 5.37
N VAL A 231 8.06 4.61 5.88
CA VAL A 231 9.43 5.16 5.90
C VAL A 231 10.38 4.46 6.87
N ASP A 232 9.87 3.73 7.87
CA ASP A 232 10.72 3.00 8.82
C ASP A 232 11.25 1.69 8.23
N ASP A 233 10.40 0.97 7.51
CA ASP A 233 10.75 -0.32 6.90
C ASP A 233 11.40 -0.12 5.52
N LEU A 234 11.02 0.94 4.81
CA LEU A 234 11.50 1.31 3.47
C LEU A 234 12.14 2.71 3.50
N PRO A 235 13.32 2.89 4.13
CA PRO A 235 13.95 4.19 4.29
C PRO A 235 14.13 4.90 2.94
N PRO A 236 13.45 6.05 2.74
CA PRO A 236 13.49 6.76 1.46
C PRO A 236 14.91 7.17 1.10
N MET A 237 15.23 7.15 -0.19
CA MET A 237 16.57 7.44 -0.74
C MET A 237 17.65 6.40 -0.38
N HIS A 238 17.34 5.34 0.36
CA HIS A 238 18.31 4.30 0.75
C HIS A 238 17.88 2.90 0.30
N ALA A 239 16.63 2.52 0.55
CA ALA A 239 16.13 1.17 0.25
C ALA A 239 16.09 0.88 -1.25
N PHE A 240 16.52 -0.32 -1.63
CA PHE A 240 16.34 -0.86 -2.98
C PHE A 240 15.11 -1.76 -3.03
N PRO A 241 14.31 -1.72 -4.10
CA PRO A 241 13.12 -2.57 -4.23
C PRO A 241 13.39 -4.06 -4.06
N ILE A 242 14.44 -4.56 -4.70
CA ILE A 242 14.80 -5.99 -4.67
C ILE A 242 15.26 -6.45 -3.28
N ASN A 243 15.93 -5.58 -2.52
CA ASN A 243 16.35 -5.87 -1.15
C ASN A 243 15.16 -5.82 -0.16
N SER A 244 14.01 -5.32 -0.62
CA SER A 244 12.79 -5.19 0.18
C SER A 244 11.68 -6.10 -0.33
N SER A 245 12.01 -7.09 -1.17
CA SER A 245 11.09 -8.10 -1.73
C SER A 245 9.88 -7.53 -2.49
N LEU A 246 10.03 -6.32 -3.03
CA LEU A 246 8.93 -5.64 -3.72
C LEU A 246 8.56 -6.28 -5.07
N ASP A 247 9.48 -7.04 -5.64
CA ASP A 247 9.27 -7.89 -6.80
C ASP A 247 8.22 -8.98 -6.51
N ILE A 248 8.31 -9.66 -5.36
CA ILE A 248 7.35 -10.71 -4.95
C ILE A 248 6.01 -10.10 -4.53
N MET A 249 6.01 -8.90 -3.96
CA MET A 249 4.81 -8.18 -3.51
C MET A 249 4.01 -7.53 -4.65
N GLY A 250 4.43 -7.71 -5.91
CA GLY A 250 3.73 -7.20 -7.09
C GLY A 250 3.95 -5.71 -7.39
N ALA A 251 4.94 -5.06 -6.77
CA ALA A 251 5.25 -3.65 -7.02
C ALA A 251 6.00 -3.43 -8.36
N GLN A 252 6.62 -4.49 -8.88
CA GLN A 252 7.45 -4.48 -10.10
C GLN A 252 6.89 -5.44 -11.14
N ARG A 253 5.71 -5.14 -11.70
CA ARG A 253 5.16 -5.97 -12.76
C ARG A 253 5.83 -5.67 -14.09
N ALA A 254 6.64 -6.60 -14.57
CA ALA A 254 7.03 -6.65 -15.98
C ALA A 254 5.82 -7.12 -16.80
N VAL A 255 5.29 -6.28 -17.70
CA VAL A 255 4.28 -6.74 -18.66
C VAL A 255 4.93 -7.69 -19.63
N ILE A 256 4.55 -8.96 -19.56
CA ILE A 256 4.79 -9.90 -20.64
C ILE A 256 3.59 -9.80 -21.59
N TRP A 257 3.86 -9.22 -22.75
CA TRP A 257 3.04 -9.36 -23.94
C TRP A 257 2.83 -10.86 -24.23
N GLY A 258 1.56 -11.28 -24.35
CA GLY A 258 1.23 -12.59 -24.93
C GLY A 258 0.31 -13.49 -24.10
N ARG A 259 -0.96 -13.08 -23.91
CA ARG A 259 -2.08 -14.03 -23.86
C ARG A 259 -2.98 -13.83 -25.09
N ASN A 260 -2.41 -14.08 -26.27
CA ASN A 260 -3.17 -14.70 -27.35
C ASN A 260 -2.78 -16.18 -27.33
N ILE A 261 -3.40 -16.94 -26.42
CA ILE A 261 -3.56 -18.37 -26.63
C ILE A 261 -4.97 -18.50 -27.20
N SER A 262 -5.10 -18.16 -28.49
CA SER A 262 -6.10 -18.81 -29.32
C SER A 262 -5.81 -20.31 -29.20
N ARG A 263 -6.68 -21.02 -28.48
CA ARG A 263 -6.83 -22.46 -28.67
C ARG A 263 -7.51 -22.68 -30.02
N GLU A 264 -6.80 -22.39 -31.10
CA GLU A 264 -7.00 -23.08 -32.36
C GLU A 264 -5.89 -24.13 -32.42
N ARG A 265 -6.21 -25.31 -31.90
CA ARG A 265 -5.54 -26.51 -32.34
C ARG A 265 -6.24 -26.90 -33.63
N ASP A 266 -5.54 -26.70 -34.75
CA ASP A 266 -5.73 -27.48 -35.96
C ASP A 266 -5.74 -28.97 -35.59
N THR A 267 -6.91 -29.59 -35.72
CA THR A 267 -7.20 -30.86 -36.43
C THR A 267 -8.69 -31.11 -36.35
#